data_AF-A0A7V1TTP6-F1
#
_entry.id   AF-A0A7V1TTP6-F1
#
_cell.length_a   1.000
_cell.length_b   1.000
_cell.length_c   1.000
_cell.angle_alpha   90.00
_cell.angle_beta   90.00
_cell.angle_gamma   90.00
#
_symmetry.space_group_name_H-M   'P 1'
#
loop_
_entity.id
_entity.type
_entity.pdbx_description
1 polymer ?
#
loop_
_entity_poly.entity_id
_entity_poly.type
_entity_poly.pdbx_seq_one_letter_code
_entity_poly.pdbx_strand_id
1 'polypeptide(L)'
;MIALPVSSHVGSTTSRQEAVLLGLAFAGSLVIHTPVSLLQPLLPHLFQNLTPLHISVMNSLRAVVFLCVTLALLVIIGKPLIDFFRQQSGRIPFVKLWQRTVIVMAIVAVLIVPSQLGIMGVGYAAFSVEPFSSTDHSYQLYQRLMMPALAYFLQFKDAVMFHLFSLVITGVCIFGIQLFFETRKSPLSLLEIVSLSTVCVVATQLQSPGYPESLVIVSALVVVTIPLNSFARIAVAIFALFVHESSVLLFGAIALLYFTKEEKQLYVAAVFLYALCWITSFGFDIEQLVAVRNVGGMGGIEWLLAHPLREVLGIVISYKVLWIILIIVIKHFPAELKSFLVLLLPGIIATAIAVDTTRLLALSFLPFLFAMEYSKRYNLLSSSRCVLLHILNIIIPSVYVGLNSGIVFFDGVYQLLYQGFFFK
;
A
#
# COMPACT_ATOMS: atom_id res chain seq x y z
N MET A 1 7.61 0.21 24.34
CA MET A 1 7.98 1.05 23.18
C MET A 1 8.58 0.15 22.13
N ILE A 2 7.98 0.13 20.93
CA ILE A 2 8.66 -0.26 19.68
C ILE A 2 9.79 0.76 19.43
N ALA A 3 10.83 0.71 20.26
CA ALA A 3 11.95 1.62 20.21
C ALA A 3 12.87 1.13 19.10
N LEU A 4 12.66 1.65 17.89
CA LEU A 4 13.79 1.89 17.03
C LEU A 4 14.66 2.97 17.65
N PRO A 5 15.97 2.98 17.39
CA PRO A 5 16.77 4.15 17.64
C PRO A 5 16.20 5.27 16.77
N VAL A 6 15.33 6.11 17.34
CA VAL A 6 15.15 7.47 16.85
C VAL A 6 16.53 8.07 16.96
N SER A 7 17.24 8.19 15.83
CA SER A 7 18.51 8.90 15.83
C SER A 7 18.20 10.28 16.38
N SER A 8 18.74 10.61 17.55
CA SER A 8 18.55 11.87 18.27
C SER A 8 19.12 13.10 17.54
N HIS A 9 19.40 12.97 16.24
CA HIS A 9 19.75 14.03 15.32
C HIS A 9 18.68 14.14 14.23
N VAL A 10 17.45 14.49 14.60
CA VAL A 10 16.42 14.87 13.64
C VAL A 10 16.34 16.39 13.64
N GLY A 11 16.99 17.02 12.66
CA GLY A 11 16.81 18.45 12.42
C GLY A 11 15.34 18.73 12.10
N SER A 12 14.75 19.71 12.78
CA SER A 12 13.43 20.22 12.43
C SER A 12 13.42 20.67 10.98
N THR A 13 12.26 20.52 10.31
CA THR A 13 12.08 21.12 9.00
C THR A 13 12.23 22.63 9.10
N THR A 14 12.91 23.22 8.13
CA THR A 14 12.91 24.68 7.97
C THR A 14 11.59 25.12 7.35
N SER A 15 11.13 26.34 7.64
CA SER A 15 9.89 26.90 7.05
C SER A 15 9.87 26.81 5.51
N ARG A 16 11.02 26.94 4.86
CA ARG A 16 11.16 26.78 3.41
C ARG A 16 10.89 25.34 2.95
N GLN A 17 11.37 24.35 3.69
CA GLN A 17 11.12 22.93 3.38
C GLN A 17 9.64 22.57 3.58
N GLU A 18 9.01 23.10 4.61
CA GLU A 18 7.57 22.90 4.87
C GLU A 18 6.73 23.46 3.73
N ALA A 19 7.02 24.70 3.29
CA ALA A 19 6.35 25.32 2.16
C ALA A 19 6.52 24.51 0.87
N VAL A 20 7.72 23.93 0.63
CA VAL A 20 7.96 23.05 -0.52
C VAL A 20 7.10 21.79 -0.44
N LEU A 21 7.04 21.11 0.70
CA LEU A 21 6.23 19.89 0.84
C LEU A 21 4.74 20.16 0.68
N LEU A 22 4.22 21.23 1.28
CA LEU A 22 2.81 21.59 1.14
C LEU A 22 2.49 22.04 -0.29
N GLY A 23 3.41 22.75 -0.96
CA GLY A 23 3.28 23.11 -2.37
C GLY A 23 3.23 21.88 -3.27
N LEU A 24 4.11 20.88 -3.04
CA LEU A 24 4.10 19.60 -3.75
C LEU A 24 2.81 18.81 -3.49
N ALA A 25 2.37 18.73 -2.22
CA ALA A 25 1.13 18.08 -1.83
C ALA A 25 -0.07 18.71 -2.54
N PHE A 26 -0.18 20.05 -2.52
CA PHE A 26 -1.25 20.78 -3.18
C PHE A 26 -1.22 20.61 -4.70
N ALA A 27 -0.06 20.82 -5.34
CA ALA A 27 0.07 20.71 -6.80
C ALA A 27 -0.24 19.30 -7.32
N GLY A 28 0.27 18.26 -6.63
CA GLY A 28 -0.04 16.87 -6.99
C GLY A 28 -1.52 16.54 -6.78
N SER A 29 -2.10 16.97 -5.65
CA SER A 29 -3.53 16.78 -5.37
C SER A 29 -4.42 17.48 -6.38
N LEU A 30 -4.05 18.69 -6.82
CA LEU A 30 -4.76 19.41 -7.86
C LEU A 30 -4.77 18.60 -9.16
N VAL A 31 -3.62 18.08 -9.61
CA VAL A 31 -3.58 17.26 -10.83
C VAL A 31 -4.42 15.99 -10.68
N ILE A 32 -4.33 15.29 -9.55
CA ILE A 32 -5.09 14.06 -9.29
C ILE A 32 -6.59 14.38 -9.33
N HIS A 33 -7.05 15.38 -8.59
CA HIS A 33 -8.48 15.59 -8.35
C HIS A 33 -9.16 16.57 -9.31
N THR A 34 -8.44 17.30 -10.16
CA THR A 34 -9.06 18.19 -11.17
C THR A 34 -8.83 17.67 -12.60
N PRO A 35 -9.55 16.63 -13.04
CA PRO A 35 -9.57 16.29 -14.46
C PRO A 35 -10.16 17.45 -15.26
N VAL A 36 -9.66 17.62 -16.49
CA VAL A 36 -10.03 18.74 -17.37
C VAL A 36 -11.54 18.79 -17.61
N SER A 37 -12.20 17.64 -17.63
CA SER A 37 -13.66 17.51 -17.74
C SER A 37 -14.41 18.12 -16.55
N LEU A 38 -13.84 18.13 -15.33
CA LEU A 38 -14.44 18.76 -14.15
C LEU A 38 -14.20 20.27 -14.07
N LEU A 39 -13.27 20.81 -14.87
CA LEU A 39 -13.08 22.27 -14.98
C LEU A 39 -14.13 22.91 -15.89
N GLN A 40 -14.69 22.14 -16.83
CA GLN A 40 -15.65 22.61 -17.83
C GLN A 40 -16.93 23.23 -17.24
N PRO A 41 -17.55 22.64 -16.18
CA PRO A 41 -18.71 23.24 -15.51
C PRO A 41 -18.36 24.39 -14.56
N LEU A 42 -17.14 24.40 -14.01
CA LEU A 42 -16.70 25.42 -13.02
C LEU A 42 -16.34 26.76 -13.66
N LEU A 43 -15.90 26.75 -14.92
CA LEU A 43 -15.56 27.96 -15.67
C LEU A 43 -16.19 27.91 -17.07
N PRO A 44 -17.54 27.87 -17.16
CA PRO A 44 -18.24 27.62 -18.42
C PRO A 44 -17.91 28.70 -19.47
N HIS A 45 -17.73 29.94 -19.04
CA HIS A 45 -17.36 31.05 -19.93
C HIS A 45 -15.93 30.96 -20.49
N LEU A 46 -15.01 30.28 -19.79
CA LEU A 46 -13.65 30.02 -20.29
C LEU A 46 -13.58 28.74 -21.14
N PHE A 47 -14.54 27.83 -20.97
CA PHE A 47 -14.46 26.48 -21.54
C PHE A 47 -15.56 26.10 -22.55
N GLN A 48 -16.50 27.00 -22.85
CA GLN A 48 -17.52 26.81 -23.91
C GLN A 48 -16.94 26.59 -25.31
N ASN A 49 -15.67 26.97 -25.54
CA ASN A 49 -14.96 26.82 -26.82
C ASN A 49 -13.72 25.92 -26.74
N LEU A 50 -13.63 24.99 -25.78
CA LEU A 50 -12.52 24.04 -25.71
C LEU A 50 -12.51 23.14 -26.95
N THR A 51 -11.65 23.47 -27.90
CA THR A 51 -11.31 22.54 -28.99
C THR A 51 -10.56 21.33 -28.43
N PRO A 52 -10.56 20.18 -29.14
CA PRO A 52 -9.76 19.01 -28.76
C PRO A 52 -8.27 19.34 -28.50
N LEU A 53 -7.74 20.34 -29.21
CA LEU A 53 -6.38 20.84 -29.01
C LEU A 53 -6.18 21.42 -27.60
N HIS A 54 -7.12 22.23 -27.10
CA HIS A 54 -7.01 22.81 -25.75
C HIS A 54 -7.05 21.73 -24.66
N ILE A 55 -7.92 20.73 -24.81
CA ILE A 55 -7.98 19.57 -23.88
C ILE A 55 -6.65 18.82 -23.89
N SER A 56 -6.09 18.56 -25.08
CA SER A 56 -4.78 17.92 -25.23
C SER A 56 -3.64 18.72 -24.56
N VAL A 57 -3.64 20.05 -24.72
CA VAL A 57 -2.64 20.93 -24.08
C VAL A 57 -2.80 20.91 -22.55
N MET A 58 -4.02 21.00 -22.03
CA MET A 58 -4.27 20.94 -20.58
C MET A 58 -3.85 19.60 -19.97
N ASN A 59 -4.14 18.48 -20.64
CA ASN A 59 -3.70 17.16 -20.19
C ASN A 59 -2.17 17.03 -20.23
N SER A 60 -1.51 17.61 -21.23
CA SER A 60 -0.05 17.66 -21.30
C SER A 60 0.56 18.48 -20.16
N LEU A 61 -0.03 19.64 -19.85
CA LEU A 61 0.39 20.47 -18.71
C LEU A 61 0.22 19.73 -17.38
N ARG A 62 -0.92 19.04 -17.18
CA ARG A 62 -1.15 18.18 -16.01
C ARG A 62 -0.08 17.09 -15.89
N ALA A 63 0.24 16.42 -17.00
CA ALA A 63 1.29 15.40 -17.03
C ALA A 63 2.65 15.95 -16.61
N VAL A 64 3.04 17.13 -17.13
CA VAL A 64 4.30 17.80 -16.78
C VAL A 64 4.32 18.20 -15.31
N VAL A 65 3.25 18.81 -14.79
CA VAL A 65 3.16 19.19 -13.38
C VAL A 65 3.28 17.97 -12.48
N PHE A 66 2.54 16.90 -12.77
CA PHE A 66 2.60 15.67 -11.97
C PHE A 66 3.97 15.00 -12.05
N LEU A 67 4.61 14.95 -13.22
CA LEU A 67 5.97 14.45 -13.38
C LEU A 67 6.95 15.24 -12.51
N CYS A 68 6.89 16.58 -12.55
CA CYS A 68 7.73 17.45 -11.73
C CYS A 68 7.52 17.21 -10.23
N VAL A 69 6.28 17.07 -9.78
CA VAL A 69 5.95 16.76 -8.39
C VAL A 69 6.51 15.39 -7.99
N THR A 70 6.28 14.36 -8.81
CA THR A 70 6.77 13.00 -8.57
C THR A 70 8.30 12.96 -8.53
N LEU A 71 8.98 13.60 -9.49
CA LEU A 71 10.44 13.67 -9.50
C LEU A 71 10.98 14.42 -8.28
N ALA A 72 10.37 15.53 -7.88
CA ALA A 72 10.77 16.25 -6.67
C ALA A 72 10.65 15.37 -5.43
N LEU A 73 9.52 14.67 -5.25
CA LEU A 73 9.35 13.71 -4.15
C LEU A 73 10.38 12.59 -4.22
N LEU A 74 10.60 11.98 -5.39
CA LEU A 74 11.58 10.91 -5.56
C LEU A 74 13.01 11.36 -5.30
N VAL A 75 13.39 12.61 -5.60
CA VAL A 75 14.71 13.17 -5.26
C VAL A 75 14.85 13.35 -3.76
N ILE A 76 13.82 13.90 -3.11
CA ILE A 76 13.80 14.12 -1.65
C ILE A 76 13.93 12.79 -0.90
N ILE A 77 13.20 11.76 -1.35
CA ILE A 77 13.21 10.41 -0.78
C ILE A 77 14.49 9.67 -1.16
N GLY A 78 14.91 9.79 -2.41
CA GLY A 78 15.97 8.99 -3.02
C GLY A 78 17.35 9.25 -2.41
N LYS A 79 17.67 10.49 -2.05
CA LYS A 79 18.98 10.81 -1.44
C LYS A 79 19.21 10.04 -0.12
N PRO A 80 18.33 10.13 0.91
CA PRO A 80 18.44 9.32 2.11
C PRO A 80 18.47 7.80 1.86
N LEU A 81 17.70 7.31 0.88
CA LEU A 81 17.72 5.89 0.50
C LEU A 81 19.10 5.48 -0.01
N ILE A 82 19.65 6.22 -0.98
CA ILE A 82 20.97 5.96 -1.58
C ILE A 82 22.06 6.03 -0.50
N ASP A 83 22.01 7.04 0.37
CA ASP A 83 22.96 7.20 1.47
C ASP A 83 22.89 6.01 2.43
N PHE A 84 21.68 5.55 2.79
CA PHE A 84 21.49 4.35 3.59
C PHE A 84 22.08 3.09 2.92
N PHE A 85 21.77 2.84 1.64
CA PHE A 85 22.31 1.68 0.92
C PHE A 85 23.84 1.72 0.83
N ARG A 86 24.43 2.89 0.58
CA ARG A 86 25.89 3.06 0.57
C ARG A 86 26.51 2.78 1.92
N GLN A 87 25.96 3.34 2.99
CA GLN A 87 26.45 3.16 4.37
C GLN A 87 26.34 1.70 4.85
N GLN A 88 25.33 0.96 4.37
CA GLN A 88 25.11 -0.43 4.76
C GLN A 88 25.70 -1.46 3.78
N SER A 89 26.32 -1.03 2.67
CA SER A 89 26.76 -1.89 1.55
C SER A 89 27.74 -3.02 1.92
N GLY A 90 28.44 -2.92 3.05
CA GLY A 90 29.28 -4.00 3.60
C GLY A 90 28.68 -4.75 4.79
N ARG A 91 27.53 -4.32 5.32
CA ARG A 91 26.89 -4.88 6.53
C ARG A 91 25.66 -5.72 6.20
N ILE A 92 24.87 -5.26 5.24
CA ILE A 92 23.65 -5.93 4.79
C ILE A 92 23.93 -6.57 3.42
N PRO A 93 23.70 -7.88 3.25
CA PRO A 93 24.02 -8.58 2.01
C PRO A 93 22.93 -8.34 0.94
N PHE A 94 22.82 -7.11 0.43
CA PHE A 94 21.73 -6.69 -0.47
C PHE A 94 21.52 -7.60 -1.68
N VAL A 95 22.60 -8.03 -2.33
CA VAL A 95 22.53 -8.94 -3.49
C VAL A 95 21.88 -10.28 -3.10
N LYS A 96 22.24 -10.83 -1.93
CA LYS A 96 21.64 -12.06 -1.41
C LYS A 96 20.16 -11.87 -1.09
N LEU A 97 19.77 -10.74 -0.51
CA LEU A 97 18.37 -10.43 -0.24
C LEU A 97 17.55 -10.33 -1.53
N TRP A 98 18.12 -9.73 -2.58
CA TRP A 98 17.46 -9.67 -3.89
C TRP A 98 17.32 -11.05 -4.54
N GLN A 99 18.39 -11.86 -4.53
CA GLN A 99 18.32 -13.26 -5.02
C GLN A 99 17.25 -14.07 -4.28
N ARG A 100 17.18 -13.94 -2.95
CA ARG A 100 16.15 -14.58 -2.13
C ARG A 100 14.74 -14.07 -2.47
N THR A 101 14.59 -12.78 -2.75
CA THR A 101 13.33 -12.18 -3.20
C THR A 101 12.82 -12.85 -4.46
N VAL A 102 13.69 -13.02 -5.47
CA VAL A 102 13.35 -13.69 -6.74
C VAL A 102 12.96 -15.16 -6.50
N ILE A 103 13.71 -15.88 -5.66
CA ILE A 103 13.38 -17.27 -5.30
C ILE A 103 12.02 -17.36 -4.61
N VAL A 104 11.75 -16.49 -3.64
CA VAL A 104 10.46 -16.44 -2.94
C VAL A 104 9.33 -16.14 -3.91
N MET A 105 9.49 -15.16 -4.79
CA MET A 105 8.49 -14.86 -5.82
C MET A 105 8.19 -16.08 -6.68
N ALA A 106 9.21 -16.81 -7.13
CA ALA A 106 9.01 -18.03 -7.92
C ALA A 106 8.27 -19.11 -7.13
N ILE A 107 8.63 -19.35 -5.86
CA ILE A 107 7.94 -20.32 -4.99
C ILE A 107 6.46 -19.93 -4.81
N VAL A 108 6.19 -18.66 -4.49
CA VAL A 108 4.83 -18.20 -4.22
C VAL A 108 4.00 -18.16 -5.50
N ALA A 109 4.59 -17.85 -6.66
CA ALA A 109 3.92 -17.91 -7.96
C ALA A 109 3.51 -19.34 -8.36
N VAL A 110 4.20 -20.37 -7.86
CA VAL A 110 3.76 -21.77 -8.01
C VAL A 110 2.57 -22.09 -7.09
N LEU A 111 2.59 -21.56 -5.86
CA LEU A 111 1.49 -21.76 -4.90
C LEU A 111 0.21 -21.05 -5.34
N ILE A 112 0.37 -19.84 -5.87
CA ILE A 112 -0.66 -18.90 -6.29
C ILE A 112 -0.33 -18.46 -7.72
N VAL A 113 -0.96 -19.10 -8.70
CA VAL A 113 -0.75 -18.78 -10.10
C VAL A 113 -1.33 -17.39 -10.39
N PRO A 114 -0.57 -16.46 -11.00
CA PRO A 114 -1.11 -15.20 -11.47
C PRO A 114 -2.13 -15.50 -12.58
N SER A 115 -3.43 -15.35 -12.29
CA SER A 115 -4.45 -15.75 -13.27
C SER A 115 -4.78 -14.64 -14.25
N GLN A 116 -4.73 -13.37 -13.83
CA GLN A 116 -4.97 -12.18 -14.66
C GLN A 116 -4.85 -10.89 -13.82
N LEU A 117 -4.76 -9.73 -14.47
CA LEU A 117 -4.94 -8.46 -13.76
C LEU A 117 -6.29 -8.46 -13.04
N GLY A 118 -6.31 -7.96 -11.79
CA GLY A 118 -7.57 -7.77 -11.07
C GLY A 118 -8.46 -6.74 -11.77
N ILE A 119 -9.73 -6.61 -11.37
CA ILE A 119 -10.69 -5.65 -11.97
C ILE A 119 -10.11 -4.23 -11.98
N MET A 120 -9.50 -3.80 -10.87
CA MET A 120 -8.80 -2.51 -10.79
C MET A 120 -7.51 -2.50 -11.61
N GLY A 121 -6.79 -3.62 -11.67
CA GLY A 121 -5.55 -3.75 -12.44
C GLY A 121 -5.76 -3.57 -13.94
N VAL A 122 -6.87 -4.06 -14.49
CA VAL A 122 -7.27 -3.81 -15.89
C VAL A 122 -7.50 -2.32 -16.12
N GLY A 123 -8.22 -1.67 -15.21
CA GLY A 123 -8.44 -0.22 -15.25
C GLY A 123 -7.13 0.57 -15.20
N TYR A 124 -6.23 0.24 -14.27
CA TYR A 124 -4.94 0.92 -14.17
C TYR A 124 -3.99 0.62 -15.33
N ALA A 125 -4.05 -0.56 -15.92
CA ALA A 125 -3.30 -0.87 -17.13
C ALA A 125 -3.77 -0.04 -18.33
N ALA A 126 -5.08 0.21 -18.46
CA ALA A 126 -5.59 1.13 -19.47
C ALA A 126 -5.09 2.56 -19.19
N PHE A 127 -5.15 2.98 -17.92
CA PHE A 127 -4.63 4.28 -17.49
C PHE A 127 -3.12 4.42 -17.65
N SER A 128 -2.32 3.34 -17.60
CA SER A 128 -0.87 3.43 -17.76
C SER A 128 -0.45 3.79 -19.18
N VAL A 129 -1.34 3.68 -20.18
CA VAL A 129 -1.06 4.09 -21.56
C VAL A 129 -1.13 5.62 -21.68
N GLU A 130 -2.16 6.24 -21.12
CA GLU A 130 -2.32 7.70 -21.08
C GLU A 130 -3.05 8.18 -19.80
N PRO A 131 -2.32 8.31 -18.66
CA PRO A 131 -2.95 8.50 -17.35
C PRO A 131 -3.64 9.86 -17.19
N PHE A 132 -3.27 10.85 -18.00
CA PHE A 132 -3.75 12.22 -17.88
C PHE A 132 -4.87 12.57 -18.87
N SER A 133 -5.08 11.76 -19.91
CA SER A 133 -6.16 11.92 -20.90
C SER A 133 -7.30 10.92 -20.70
N SER A 134 -7.06 9.83 -19.98
CA SER A 134 -8.05 8.78 -19.73
C SER A 134 -9.21 9.31 -18.87
N THR A 135 -10.44 9.15 -19.38
CA THR A 135 -11.67 9.41 -18.62
C THR A 135 -12.10 8.13 -17.91
N ASP A 136 -12.24 8.19 -16.59
CA ASP A 136 -12.84 7.11 -15.80
C ASP A 136 -14.24 7.52 -15.36
N HIS A 137 -15.24 6.82 -15.90
CA HIS A 137 -16.66 7.04 -15.55
C HIS A 137 -16.99 6.62 -14.11
N SER A 138 -16.16 5.77 -13.47
CA SER A 138 -16.35 5.36 -12.07
C SER A 138 -15.84 6.39 -11.07
N TYR A 139 -15.09 7.39 -11.53
CA TYR A 139 -14.39 8.40 -10.72
C TYR A 139 -13.40 7.84 -9.69
N GLN A 140 -13.08 6.55 -9.70
CA GLN A 140 -12.23 5.90 -8.70
C GLN A 140 -10.76 5.80 -9.09
N LEU A 141 -10.47 5.60 -10.38
CA LEU A 141 -9.13 5.29 -10.88
C LEU A 141 -8.26 6.54 -11.00
N TYR A 142 -8.83 7.67 -11.43
CA TYR A 142 -8.07 8.92 -11.56
C TYR A 142 -7.58 9.46 -10.20
N GLN A 143 -8.23 9.07 -9.10
CA GLN A 143 -7.87 9.47 -7.73
C GLN A 143 -6.60 8.75 -7.22
N ARG A 144 -6.13 7.73 -7.95
CA ARG A 144 -5.03 6.84 -7.54
C ARG A 144 -3.95 6.80 -8.62
N LEU A 145 -3.54 8.00 -9.04
CA LEU A 145 -2.79 8.23 -10.27
C LEU A 145 -1.31 7.84 -10.18
N MET A 146 -0.71 7.78 -8.99
CA MET A 146 0.75 7.61 -8.87
C MET A 146 1.24 6.29 -9.48
N MET A 147 0.58 5.16 -9.21
CA MET A 147 0.99 3.86 -9.74
C MET A 147 0.92 3.79 -11.28
N PRO A 148 -0.20 4.13 -11.96
CA PRO A 148 -0.26 4.15 -13.42
C PRO A 148 0.64 5.24 -14.04
N ALA A 149 0.82 6.40 -13.39
CA ALA A 149 1.74 7.43 -13.87
C ALA A 149 3.21 6.98 -13.82
N LEU A 150 3.63 6.30 -12.74
CA LEU A 150 4.97 5.72 -12.67
C LEU A 150 5.19 4.67 -13.77
N ALA A 151 4.21 3.80 -14.00
CA ALA A 151 4.26 2.84 -15.09
C ALA A 151 4.39 3.55 -16.45
N TYR A 152 3.58 4.58 -16.71
CA TYR A 152 3.65 5.38 -17.93
C TYR A 152 5.04 6.02 -18.14
N PHE A 153 5.58 6.69 -17.12
CA PHE A 153 6.88 7.37 -17.21
C PHE A 153 8.03 6.36 -17.42
N LEU A 154 7.95 5.20 -16.79
CA LEU A 154 8.92 4.10 -16.92
C LEU A 154 8.69 3.23 -18.16
N GLN A 155 7.74 3.59 -19.04
CA GLN A 155 7.38 2.85 -20.25
C GLN A 155 6.80 1.44 -20.02
N PHE A 156 6.26 1.15 -18.84
CA PHE A 156 5.45 -0.04 -18.57
C PHE A 156 3.97 0.19 -18.96
N LYS A 157 3.74 0.53 -20.22
CA LYS A 157 2.42 0.83 -20.79
C LYS A 157 1.74 -0.45 -21.25
N ASP A 158 0.42 -0.53 -21.22
CA ASP A 158 -0.41 -1.70 -21.56
C ASP A 158 -0.54 -2.77 -20.46
N ALA A 159 -1.46 -3.72 -20.66
CA ALA A 159 -1.80 -4.76 -19.69
C ALA A 159 -0.62 -5.67 -19.32
N VAL A 160 0.19 -6.09 -20.28
CA VAL A 160 1.30 -7.02 -20.04
C VAL A 160 2.41 -6.32 -19.30
N MET A 161 2.81 -5.13 -19.75
CA MET A 161 3.88 -4.41 -19.08
C MET A 161 3.44 -3.87 -17.72
N PHE A 162 2.19 -3.44 -17.57
CA PHE A 162 1.67 -3.02 -16.27
C PHE A 162 1.60 -4.19 -15.27
N HIS A 163 1.29 -5.40 -15.75
CA HIS A 163 1.39 -6.62 -14.95
C HIS A 163 2.83 -6.84 -14.47
N LEU A 164 3.82 -6.77 -15.36
CA LEU A 164 5.25 -6.88 -14.99
C LEU A 164 5.67 -5.80 -13.98
N PHE A 165 5.24 -4.55 -14.17
CA PHE A 165 5.49 -3.47 -13.24
C PHE A 165 4.92 -3.75 -11.83
N SER A 166 3.70 -4.29 -11.76
CA SER A 166 3.06 -4.69 -10.50
C SER A 166 3.82 -5.84 -9.81
N LEU A 167 4.35 -6.80 -10.58
CA LEU A 167 5.22 -7.86 -10.05
C LEU A 167 6.55 -7.28 -9.51
N VAL A 168 7.13 -6.30 -10.19
CA VAL A 168 8.33 -5.60 -9.70
C VAL A 168 8.05 -4.91 -8.36
N ILE A 169 6.93 -4.19 -8.23
CA ILE A 169 6.53 -3.57 -6.95
C ILE A 169 6.36 -4.63 -5.86
N THR A 170 5.76 -5.76 -6.19
CA THR A 170 5.61 -6.89 -5.25
C THR A 170 6.97 -7.43 -4.80
N GLY A 171 7.92 -7.58 -5.72
CA GLY A 171 9.30 -7.94 -5.41
C GLY A 171 9.98 -6.91 -4.50
N VAL A 172 9.81 -5.61 -4.76
CA VAL A 172 10.30 -4.53 -3.91
C VAL A 172 9.69 -4.61 -2.50
N CYS A 173 8.41 -4.96 -2.38
CA CYS A 173 7.75 -5.18 -1.09
C CYS A 173 8.40 -6.35 -0.31
N ILE A 174 8.59 -7.51 -0.95
CA ILE A 174 9.26 -8.68 -0.34
C ILE A 174 10.71 -8.36 0.05
N PHE A 175 11.43 -7.60 -0.78
CA PHE A 175 12.76 -7.10 -0.46
C PHE A 175 12.74 -6.16 0.76
N GLY A 176 11.78 -5.24 0.81
CA GLY A 176 11.58 -4.33 1.93
C GLY A 176 11.28 -5.05 3.25
N ILE A 177 10.46 -6.12 3.21
CA ILE A 177 10.22 -6.99 4.37
C ILE A 177 11.54 -7.60 4.86
N GLN A 178 12.33 -8.18 3.97
CA GLN A 178 13.62 -8.77 4.36
C GLN A 178 14.57 -7.71 4.93
N LEU A 179 14.63 -6.53 4.30
CA LEU A 179 15.46 -5.42 4.76
C LEU A 179 15.05 -4.94 6.17
N PHE A 180 13.75 -4.91 6.47
CA PHE A 180 13.24 -4.61 7.81
C PHE A 180 13.81 -5.57 8.88
N PHE A 181 13.87 -6.87 8.59
CA PHE A 181 14.42 -7.86 9.54
C PHE A 181 15.96 -7.81 9.63
N GLU A 182 16.65 -7.58 8.51
CA GLU A 182 18.11 -7.48 8.47
C GLU A 182 18.61 -6.25 9.24
N THR A 183 17.97 -5.08 9.07
CA THR A 183 18.34 -3.87 9.83
C THR A 183 18.13 -4.01 11.33
N ARG A 184 17.17 -4.86 11.74
CA ARG A 184 16.87 -5.17 13.14
C ARG A 184 17.70 -6.32 13.72
N LYS A 185 18.58 -6.92 12.92
CA LYS A 185 19.43 -8.07 13.27
C LYS A 185 18.62 -9.33 13.63
N SER A 186 17.46 -9.49 13.01
CA SER A 186 16.56 -10.64 13.22
C SER A 186 16.27 -11.32 11.87
N PRO A 187 17.29 -11.73 11.09
CA PRO A 187 17.12 -12.16 9.71
C PRO A 187 16.14 -13.32 9.58
N LEU A 188 15.30 -13.27 8.56
CA LEU A 188 14.36 -14.35 8.25
C LEU A 188 15.06 -15.49 7.53
N SER A 189 14.64 -16.72 7.79
CA SER A 189 14.88 -17.91 6.98
C SER A 189 14.03 -17.88 5.70
N LEU A 190 14.35 -18.72 4.72
CA LEU A 190 13.57 -18.80 3.48
C LEU A 190 12.10 -19.18 3.76
N LEU A 191 11.88 -20.14 4.65
CA LEU A 191 10.55 -20.61 5.05
C LEU A 191 9.69 -19.47 5.62
N GLU A 192 10.25 -18.66 6.51
CA GLU A 192 9.55 -17.53 7.12
C GLU A 192 9.15 -16.47 6.08
N ILE A 193 10.02 -16.19 5.10
CA ILE A 193 9.72 -15.22 4.03
C ILE A 193 8.63 -15.76 3.10
N VAL A 194 8.70 -17.04 2.72
CA VAL A 194 7.65 -17.67 1.92
C VAL A 194 6.33 -17.61 2.68
N SER A 195 6.31 -18.00 3.97
CA SER A 195 5.13 -17.90 4.83
C SER A 195 4.55 -16.49 4.87
N LEU A 196 5.37 -15.45 5.10
CA LEU A 196 4.91 -14.06 5.05
C LEU A 196 4.37 -13.65 3.67
N SER A 197 4.95 -14.15 2.59
CA SER A 197 4.56 -13.82 1.22
C SER A 197 3.27 -14.50 0.79
N THR A 198 2.80 -15.51 1.54
CA THR A 198 1.47 -16.12 1.33
C THR A 198 0.33 -15.35 2.00
N VAL A 199 0.56 -14.25 2.72
CA VAL A 199 -0.52 -13.49 3.36
C VAL A 199 -1.14 -12.46 2.42
N CYS A 200 -2.30 -11.91 2.81
CA CYS A 200 -3.16 -11.06 1.98
C CYS A 200 -2.43 -9.99 1.13
N VAL A 201 -1.41 -9.31 1.68
CA VAL A 201 -0.71 -8.21 0.98
C VAL A 201 -0.01 -8.70 -0.28
N VAL A 202 0.78 -9.77 -0.19
CA VAL A 202 1.63 -10.25 -1.28
C VAL A 202 0.87 -11.27 -2.14
N ALA A 203 0.09 -12.13 -1.50
CA ALA A 203 -0.68 -13.17 -2.17
C ALA A 203 -1.74 -12.57 -3.12
N THR A 204 -2.48 -11.55 -2.68
CA THR A 204 -3.50 -10.89 -3.52
C THR A 204 -2.87 -10.16 -4.70
N GLN A 205 -1.67 -9.58 -4.52
CA GLN A 205 -0.96 -8.86 -5.57
C GLN A 205 -0.34 -9.79 -6.61
N LEU A 206 0.08 -10.99 -6.22
CA LEU A 206 0.54 -12.00 -7.16
C LEU A 206 -0.63 -12.61 -7.95
N GLN A 207 -1.77 -12.86 -7.30
CA GLN A 207 -2.92 -13.43 -7.98
C GLN A 207 -3.64 -12.43 -8.89
N SER A 208 -3.91 -11.23 -8.36
CA SER A 208 -4.66 -10.16 -9.01
C SER A 208 -3.84 -8.87 -9.02
N PRO A 209 -2.73 -8.80 -9.76
CA PRO A 209 -1.84 -7.64 -9.78
C PRO A 209 -2.52 -6.36 -10.26
N GLY A 210 -1.94 -5.24 -9.86
CA GLY A 210 -2.35 -3.90 -10.24
C GLY A 210 -2.97 -3.08 -9.11
N TYR A 211 -3.10 -3.64 -7.91
CA TYR A 211 -3.62 -2.91 -6.77
C TYR A 211 -2.52 -2.00 -6.15
N PRO A 212 -2.81 -0.73 -5.83
CA PRO A 212 -1.80 0.25 -5.40
C PRO A 212 -1.34 0.10 -3.94
N GLU A 213 -2.02 -0.69 -3.13
CA GLU A 213 -1.73 -0.88 -1.69
C GLU A 213 -0.31 -1.39 -1.46
N SER A 214 0.24 -2.22 -2.36
CA SER A 214 1.61 -2.72 -2.26
C SER A 214 2.64 -1.58 -2.22
N LEU A 215 2.43 -0.52 -3.01
CA LEU A 215 3.30 0.65 -3.03
C LEU A 215 3.12 1.53 -1.78
N VAL A 216 1.92 1.55 -1.19
CA VAL A 216 1.68 2.16 0.14
C VAL A 216 2.46 1.40 1.22
N ILE A 217 2.43 0.06 1.19
CA ILE A 217 3.18 -0.78 2.14
C ILE A 217 4.69 -0.62 1.94
N VAL A 218 5.20 -0.54 0.71
CA VAL A 218 6.62 -0.23 0.43
C VAL A 218 7.00 1.11 1.05
N SER A 219 6.15 2.14 0.89
CA SER A 219 6.37 3.47 1.48
C SER A 219 6.41 3.41 3.01
N ALA A 220 5.49 2.66 3.62
CA ALA A 220 5.48 2.44 5.06
C ALA A 220 6.74 1.70 5.55
N LEU A 221 7.16 0.64 4.84
CA LEU A 221 8.40 -0.11 5.11
C LEU A 221 9.63 0.79 5.06
N VAL A 222 9.72 1.68 4.07
CA VAL A 222 10.78 2.68 3.98
C VAL A 222 10.83 3.54 5.24
N VAL A 223 9.69 4.08 5.70
CA VAL A 223 9.64 4.92 6.91
C VAL A 223 10.03 4.17 8.18
N VAL A 224 9.59 2.92 8.34
CA VAL A 224 9.87 2.15 9.58
C VAL A 224 11.21 1.41 9.56
N THR A 225 11.90 1.37 8.42
CA THR A 225 13.17 0.62 8.27
C THR A 225 14.36 1.55 8.12
N ILE A 226 14.19 2.66 7.39
CA ILE A 226 15.29 3.52 7.00
C ILE A 226 15.27 4.79 7.86
N PRO A 227 16.41 5.21 8.44
CA PRO A 227 16.50 6.42 9.24
C PRO A 227 16.36 7.66 8.36
N LEU A 228 15.13 8.09 8.13
CA LEU A 228 14.81 9.29 7.35
C LEU A 228 14.80 10.54 8.24
N ASN A 229 15.27 11.66 7.69
CA ASN A 229 14.99 12.98 8.25
C ASN A 229 13.51 13.36 8.06
N SER A 230 13.04 14.37 8.80
CA SER A 230 11.63 14.81 8.78
C SER A 230 11.13 15.16 7.38
N PHE A 231 11.94 15.87 6.60
CA PHE A 231 11.58 16.29 5.25
C PHE A 231 11.30 15.09 4.32
N ALA A 232 12.18 14.08 4.34
CA ALA A 232 12.01 12.86 3.55
C ALA A 232 10.86 11.99 4.06
N ARG A 233 10.66 11.90 5.39
CA ARG A 233 9.58 11.11 5.98
C ARG A 233 8.20 11.63 5.56
N ILE A 234 8.01 12.95 5.56
CA ILE A 234 6.77 13.58 5.10
C ILE A 234 6.62 13.46 3.58
N ALA A 235 7.71 13.56 2.81
CA ALA A 235 7.67 13.31 1.38
C ALA A 235 7.20 11.88 1.04
N VAL A 236 7.65 10.86 1.79
CA VAL A 236 7.14 9.48 1.63
C VAL A 236 5.65 9.39 1.95
N ALA A 237 5.17 10.07 2.99
CA ALA A 237 3.75 10.09 3.33
C ALA A 237 2.89 10.77 2.25
N ILE A 238 3.34 11.89 1.68
CA ILE A 238 2.69 12.56 0.54
C ILE A 238 2.69 11.66 -0.70
N PHE A 239 3.82 11.00 -0.97
CA PHE A 239 3.91 10.04 -2.07
C PHE A 239 2.89 8.91 -1.92
N ALA A 240 2.76 8.32 -0.72
CA ALA A 240 1.77 7.29 -0.43
C ALA A 240 0.32 7.81 -0.58
N LEU A 241 0.07 9.08 -0.27
CA LEU A 241 -1.23 9.72 -0.44
C LEU A 241 -1.65 9.78 -1.91
N PHE A 242 -0.71 10.05 -2.82
CA PHE A 242 -0.95 10.04 -4.27
C PHE A 242 -1.11 8.64 -4.87
N VAL A 243 -0.68 7.61 -4.13
CA VAL A 243 -0.85 6.21 -4.51
C VAL A 243 -2.26 5.74 -4.17
N HIS A 244 -2.73 5.99 -2.96
CA HIS A 244 -4.05 5.57 -2.50
C HIS A 244 -4.52 6.39 -1.31
N GLU A 245 -5.78 6.83 -1.30
CA GLU A 245 -6.36 7.66 -0.25
C GLU A 245 -6.41 6.96 1.13
N SER A 246 -6.59 5.63 1.15
CA SER A 246 -6.55 4.85 2.41
C SER A 246 -5.18 4.85 3.09
N SER A 247 -4.12 5.31 2.40
CA SER A 247 -2.81 5.51 3.03
C SER A 247 -2.89 6.48 4.21
N VAL A 248 -3.89 7.37 4.25
CA VAL A 248 -4.14 8.27 5.38
C VAL A 248 -4.29 7.50 6.70
N LEU A 249 -4.95 6.33 6.66
CA LEU A 249 -5.16 5.50 7.84
C LEU A 249 -3.84 4.89 8.33
N LEU A 250 -3.06 4.28 7.44
CA LEU A 250 -1.79 3.64 7.78
C LEU A 250 -0.75 4.69 8.21
N PHE A 251 -0.57 5.76 7.44
CA PHE A 251 0.37 6.82 7.78
C PHE A 251 -0.11 7.67 8.95
N GLY A 252 -1.40 7.74 9.24
CA GLY A 252 -1.93 8.27 10.50
C GLY A 252 -1.44 7.46 11.70
N ALA A 253 -1.56 6.13 11.64
CA ALA A 253 -1.05 5.24 12.67
C ALA A 253 0.48 5.32 12.82
N ILE A 254 1.22 5.35 11.70
CA ILE A 254 2.68 5.54 11.71
C ILE A 254 3.03 6.91 12.30
N ALA A 255 2.34 7.98 11.91
CA ALA A 255 2.59 9.32 12.43
C ALA A 255 2.38 9.37 13.94
N LEU A 256 1.30 8.77 14.46
CA LEU A 256 1.05 8.71 15.90
C LEU A 256 2.21 8.11 16.69
N LEU A 257 2.84 7.06 16.15
CA LEU A 257 3.90 6.30 16.83
C LEU A 257 5.32 6.82 16.54
N TYR A 258 5.59 7.31 15.33
CA TYR A 258 6.95 7.57 14.84
C TYR A 258 7.22 9.03 14.50
N PHE A 259 6.21 9.90 14.37
CA PHE A 259 6.43 11.28 13.95
C PHE A 259 6.54 12.22 15.17
N THR A 260 7.39 13.25 15.04
CA THR A 260 7.44 14.38 15.98
C THR A 260 6.15 15.20 15.90
N LYS A 261 5.96 16.14 16.83
CA LYS A 261 4.77 17.00 16.85
C LYS A 261 4.67 17.85 15.57
N GLU A 262 5.79 18.37 15.10
CA GLU A 262 5.92 19.22 13.92
C GLU A 262 5.63 18.40 12.65
N GLU A 263 6.22 17.20 12.56
CA GLU A 263 5.94 16.26 11.46
C GLU A 263 4.46 15.87 11.40
N LYS A 264 3.80 15.64 12.55
CA LYS A 264 2.36 15.38 12.61
C LYS A 264 1.54 16.54 12.07
N GLN A 265 1.87 17.77 12.43
CA GLN A 265 1.18 18.97 11.94
C GLN A 265 1.32 19.10 10.43
N LEU A 266 2.53 18.90 9.91
CA LEU A 266 2.79 18.99 8.47
C LEU A 266 2.09 17.88 7.68
N TYR A 267 2.08 16.66 8.21
CA TYR A 267 1.34 15.54 7.63
C TYR A 267 -0.17 15.83 7.60
N VAL A 268 -0.76 16.29 8.70
CA VAL A 268 -2.18 16.64 8.77
C VAL A 268 -2.52 17.76 7.79
N ALA A 269 -1.67 18.78 7.65
CA ALA A 269 -1.84 19.83 6.65
C ALA A 269 -1.83 19.29 5.22
N ALA A 270 -0.90 18.37 4.88
CA ALA A 270 -0.87 17.73 3.58
C ALA A 270 -2.13 16.89 3.30
N VAL A 271 -2.59 16.11 4.30
CA VAL A 271 -3.84 15.34 4.21
C VAL A 271 -5.05 16.27 4.02
N PHE A 272 -5.10 17.39 4.74
CA PHE A 272 -6.15 18.38 4.59
C PHE A 272 -6.19 18.98 3.17
N LEU A 273 -5.03 19.36 2.62
CA LEU A 273 -4.94 19.88 1.25
C LEU A 273 -5.40 18.86 0.21
N TYR A 274 -5.01 17.60 0.38
CA TYR A 274 -5.47 16.50 -0.47
C TYR A 274 -6.99 16.31 -0.37
N ALA A 275 -7.52 16.22 0.85
CA ALA A 275 -8.96 16.06 1.10
C ALA A 275 -9.77 17.24 0.54
N LEU A 276 -9.26 18.47 0.63
CA LEU A 276 -9.89 19.64 0.04
C LEU A 276 -9.96 19.54 -1.49
N CYS A 277 -8.85 19.17 -2.14
CA CYS A 277 -8.83 18.93 -3.59
C CYS A 277 -9.78 17.78 -3.98
N TRP A 278 -9.85 16.74 -3.15
CA TRP A 278 -10.73 15.60 -3.38
C TRP A 278 -12.21 15.97 -3.25
N ILE A 279 -12.62 16.68 -2.21
CA ILE A 279 -14.02 17.08 -2.02
C ILE A 279 -14.44 18.10 -3.10
N THR A 280 -13.55 19.03 -3.47
CA THR A 280 -13.82 19.99 -4.55
C THR A 280 -14.03 19.31 -5.91
N SER A 281 -13.41 18.16 -6.16
CA SER A 281 -13.65 17.40 -7.42
C SER A 281 -15.07 16.87 -7.54
N PHE A 282 -15.79 16.74 -6.43
CA PHE A 282 -17.21 16.38 -6.41
C PHE A 282 -18.11 17.61 -6.24
N GLY A 283 -17.59 18.83 -6.41
CA GLY A 283 -18.37 20.04 -6.19
C GLY A 283 -18.86 20.19 -4.75
N PHE A 284 -18.16 19.60 -3.78
CA PHE A 284 -18.57 19.45 -2.38
C PHE A 284 -19.79 18.55 -2.14
N ASP A 285 -20.20 17.74 -3.13
CA ASP A 285 -21.22 16.71 -2.95
C ASP A 285 -20.65 15.47 -2.26
N ILE A 286 -20.89 15.38 -0.95
CA ILE A 286 -20.45 14.25 -0.11
C ILE A 286 -21.26 12.99 -0.43
N GLU A 287 -22.51 13.11 -0.85
CA GLU A 287 -23.34 11.94 -1.18
C GLU A 287 -22.78 11.23 -2.42
N GLN A 288 -22.43 12.01 -3.45
CA GLN A 288 -21.79 11.47 -4.65
C GLN A 288 -20.44 10.81 -4.31
N LEU A 289 -19.64 11.44 -3.44
CA LEU A 289 -18.36 10.91 -2.97
C LEU A 289 -18.50 9.55 -2.27
N VAL A 290 -19.57 9.35 -1.49
CA VAL A 290 -19.85 8.08 -0.82
C VAL A 290 -20.44 7.07 -1.79
N ALA A 291 -21.37 7.49 -2.66
CA ALA A 291 -22.06 6.61 -3.60
C ALA A 291 -21.09 5.91 -4.57
N VAL A 292 -20.01 6.58 -5.00
CA VAL A 292 -18.99 5.96 -5.84
C VAL A 292 -18.22 4.83 -5.14
N ARG A 293 -18.34 4.66 -3.82
CA ARG A 293 -17.70 3.57 -3.07
C ARG A 293 -18.62 2.39 -2.80
N ASN A 294 -19.88 2.46 -3.22
CA ASN A 294 -20.82 1.34 -3.09
C ASN A 294 -20.42 0.21 -4.04
N VAL A 295 -20.47 -1.01 -3.53
CA VAL A 295 -20.23 -2.23 -4.31
C VAL A 295 -21.51 -3.05 -4.31
N GLY A 296 -22.05 -3.32 -5.50
CA GLY A 296 -23.30 -4.09 -5.60
C GLY A 296 -24.50 -3.37 -5.01
N GLY A 297 -24.47 -2.04 -4.96
CA GLY A 297 -25.53 -1.20 -4.39
C GLY A 297 -25.41 -0.97 -2.87
N MET A 298 -24.54 -1.70 -2.16
CA MET A 298 -24.36 -1.56 -0.72
C MET A 298 -23.07 -0.79 -0.39
N GLY A 299 -23.13 0.02 0.68
CA GLY A 299 -21.94 0.62 1.29
C GLY A 299 -21.15 -0.38 2.13
N GLY A 300 -19.90 -0.05 2.48
CA GLY A 300 -19.05 -0.92 3.32
C GLY A 300 -19.65 -1.25 4.69
N ILE A 301 -20.23 -0.24 5.36
CA ILE A 301 -20.87 -0.43 6.68
C ILE A 301 -22.13 -1.29 6.55
N GLU A 302 -22.93 -1.06 5.51
CA GLU A 302 -24.12 -1.85 5.24
C GLU A 302 -23.76 -3.32 4.98
N TRP A 303 -22.72 -3.58 4.20
CA TRP A 303 -22.18 -4.91 3.97
C TRP A 303 -21.69 -5.57 5.26
N LEU A 304 -20.95 -4.84 6.10
CA LEU A 304 -20.46 -5.32 7.39
C LEU A 304 -21.61 -5.78 8.29
N LEU A 305 -22.70 -4.99 8.35
CA LEU A 305 -23.88 -5.30 9.14
C LEU A 305 -24.67 -6.50 8.58
N ALA A 306 -24.75 -6.62 7.25
CA ALA A 306 -25.42 -7.73 6.59
C ALA A 306 -24.65 -9.06 6.68
N HIS A 307 -23.31 -9.00 6.70
CA HIS A 307 -22.43 -10.18 6.60
C HIS A 307 -21.26 -10.18 7.62
N PRO A 308 -21.51 -10.02 8.92
CA PRO A 308 -20.44 -9.86 9.92
C PRO A 308 -19.52 -11.08 10.01
N LEU A 309 -20.05 -12.30 9.82
CA LEU A 309 -19.24 -13.51 9.84
C LEU A 309 -18.28 -13.61 8.66
N ARG A 310 -18.67 -13.10 7.47
CA ARG A 310 -17.79 -13.08 6.30
C ARG A 310 -16.64 -12.11 6.52
N GLU A 311 -16.92 -10.96 7.13
CA GLU A 311 -15.90 -9.99 7.49
C GLU A 311 -14.89 -10.59 8.48
N VAL A 312 -15.37 -11.15 9.59
CA VAL A 312 -14.50 -11.78 10.61
C VAL A 312 -13.67 -12.89 9.99
N LEU A 313 -14.26 -13.72 9.12
CA LEU A 313 -13.56 -14.76 8.40
C LEU A 313 -12.47 -14.18 7.47
N GLY A 314 -12.80 -13.13 6.72
CA GLY A 314 -11.84 -12.42 5.87
C GLY A 314 -10.66 -11.87 6.67
N ILE A 315 -10.92 -11.28 7.84
CA ILE A 315 -9.89 -10.77 8.75
C ILE A 315 -8.95 -11.89 9.23
N VAL A 316 -9.53 -13.00 9.68
CA VAL A 316 -8.76 -14.15 10.18
C VAL A 316 -7.92 -14.78 9.07
N ILE A 317 -8.51 -15.04 7.90
CA ILE A 317 -7.81 -15.71 6.80
C ILE A 317 -6.71 -14.83 6.18
N SER A 318 -6.85 -13.50 6.24
CA SER A 318 -5.87 -12.58 5.65
C SER A 318 -4.45 -12.73 6.21
N TYR A 319 -4.31 -13.12 7.48
CA TYR A 319 -3.02 -13.41 8.13
C TYR A 319 -2.90 -14.84 8.67
N LYS A 320 -3.92 -15.68 8.47
CA LYS A 320 -3.93 -17.12 8.78
C LYS A 320 -3.36 -17.41 10.18
N VAL A 321 -2.26 -18.15 10.25
CA VAL A 321 -1.63 -18.62 11.50
C VAL A 321 -0.78 -17.54 12.15
N LEU A 322 -0.42 -16.46 11.43
CA LEU A 322 0.38 -15.37 12.00
C LEU A 322 -0.35 -14.59 13.11
N TRP A 323 -1.69 -14.68 13.17
CA TRP A 323 -2.47 -14.20 14.30
C TRP A 323 -2.01 -14.81 15.64
N ILE A 324 -1.60 -16.09 15.64
CA ILE A 324 -1.08 -16.76 16.83
C ILE A 324 0.21 -16.09 17.29
N ILE A 325 1.11 -15.74 16.37
CA ILE A 325 2.36 -15.05 16.69
C ILE A 325 2.07 -13.68 17.31
N LEU A 326 1.13 -12.92 16.73
CA LEU A 326 0.70 -11.63 17.27
C LEU A 326 0.16 -11.77 18.70
N ILE A 327 -0.73 -12.72 18.95
CA ILE A 327 -1.30 -12.98 20.28
C ILE A 327 -0.22 -13.37 21.30
N ILE A 328 0.71 -14.26 20.91
CA ILE A 328 1.82 -14.68 21.77
C ILE A 328 2.68 -13.47 22.16
N VAL A 329 3.03 -12.62 21.20
CA VAL A 329 3.86 -11.43 21.47
C VAL A 329 3.13 -10.45 22.38
N ILE A 330 1.85 -10.16 22.13
CA ILE A 330 1.05 -9.29 22.99
C ILE A 330 0.97 -9.84 24.42
N LYS A 331 0.82 -11.16 24.59
CA LYS A 331 0.78 -11.80 25.91
C LYS A 331 2.11 -11.64 26.67
N HIS A 332 3.24 -11.75 25.99
CA HIS A 332 4.57 -11.61 26.61
C HIS A 332 4.99 -10.14 26.78
N PHE A 333 4.47 -9.25 25.94
CA PHE A 333 4.79 -7.82 25.92
C PHE A 333 3.50 -6.97 25.95
N PRO A 334 2.72 -7.03 27.05
CA PRO A 334 1.44 -6.32 27.14
C PRO A 334 1.61 -4.80 27.06
N ALA A 335 2.79 -4.29 27.42
CA ALA A 335 3.13 -2.87 27.26
C ALA A 335 3.13 -2.40 25.79
N GLU A 336 3.28 -3.29 24.81
CA GLU A 336 3.23 -2.97 23.38
C GLU A 336 1.83 -3.06 22.79
N LEU A 337 0.82 -3.53 23.55
CA LEU A 337 -0.55 -3.74 23.07
C LEU A 337 -1.09 -2.49 22.37
N LYS A 338 -0.90 -1.31 22.97
CA LYS A 338 -1.34 -0.04 22.39
C LYS A 338 -0.73 0.20 21.00
N SER A 339 0.56 -0.05 20.82
CA SER A 339 1.25 0.14 19.55
C SER A 339 0.75 -0.84 18.49
N PHE A 340 0.56 -2.11 18.85
CA PHE A 340 -0.01 -3.12 17.96
C PHE A 340 -1.44 -2.77 17.55
N LEU A 341 -2.28 -2.33 18.48
CA LEU A 341 -3.65 -1.90 18.18
C LEU A 341 -3.67 -0.69 17.25
N VAL A 342 -2.85 0.33 17.51
CA VAL A 342 -2.73 1.51 16.63
C VAL A 342 -2.36 1.12 15.20
N LEU A 343 -1.46 0.14 15.02
CA LEU A 343 -1.07 -0.32 13.69
C LEU A 343 -2.04 -1.36 13.07
N LEU A 344 -2.90 -1.98 13.88
CA LEU A 344 -3.92 -2.94 13.41
C LEU A 344 -5.21 -2.23 12.97
N LEU A 345 -5.57 -1.11 13.61
CA LEU A 345 -6.80 -0.36 13.32
C LEU A 345 -6.94 0.11 11.85
N PRO A 346 -5.88 0.54 11.12
CA PRO A 346 -6.02 1.01 9.74
C PRO A 346 -6.72 0.03 8.81
N GLY A 347 -6.34 -1.25 8.82
CA GLY A 347 -6.99 -2.26 7.99
C GLY A 347 -8.40 -2.58 8.47
N ILE A 348 -8.65 -2.69 9.79
CA ILE A 348 -10.00 -2.93 10.34
C ILE A 348 -10.97 -1.80 9.97
N ILE A 349 -10.51 -0.55 10.04
CA ILE A 349 -11.31 0.61 9.63
C ILE A 349 -11.52 0.59 8.12
N ALA A 350 -10.48 0.29 7.34
CA ALA A 350 -10.60 0.23 5.89
C ALA A 350 -11.59 -0.84 5.43
N THR A 351 -11.60 -2.01 6.06
CA THR A 351 -12.53 -3.10 5.72
C THR A 351 -13.98 -2.78 6.11
N ALA A 352 -14.21 -1.93 7.12
CA ALA A 352 -15.53 -1.40 7.43
C ALA A 352 -16.02 -0.34 6.43
N ILE A 353 -15.10 0.40 5.81
CA ILE A 353 -15.43 1.47 4.85
C ILE A 353 -15.66 0.92 3.44
N ALA A 354 -15.03 -0.19 3.07
CA ALA A 354 -15.13 -0.78 1.73
C ALA A 354 -15.18 -2.32 1.74
N VAL A 355 -15.85 -2.90 0.75
CA VAL A 355 -16.32 -4.29 0.69
C VAL A 355 -15.22 -5.32 0.32
N ASP A 356 -13.95 -4.95 0.44
CA ASP A 356 -12.81 -5.75 0.00
C ASP A 356 -11.90 -6.11 1.18
N THR A 357 -12.40 -7.01 2.04
CA THR A 357 -11.84 -7.32 3.35
C THR A 357 -10.38 -7.78 3.25
N THR A 358 -10.09 -8.79 2.44
CA THR A 358 -8.75 -9.38 2.38
C THR A 358 -7.71 -8.39 1.88
N ARG A 359 -8.01 -7.60 0.84
CA ARG A 359 -7.07 -6.61 0.33
C ARG A 359 -6.87 -5.47 1.31
N LEU A 360 -7.94 -4.94 1.89
CA LEU A 360 -7.86 -3.75 2.74
C LEU A 360 -7.20 -4.02 4.09
N LEU A 361 -7.31 -5.26 4.58
CA LEU A 361 -6.56 -5.67 5.77
C LEU A 361 -5.04 -5.67 5.55
N ALA A 362 -4.55 -5.59 4.31
CA ALA A 362 -3.13 -5.39 4.01
C ALA A 362 -2.55 -4.14 4.69
N LEU A 363 -3.37 -3.11 4.95
CA LEU A 363 -2.95 -1.91 5.68
C LEU A 363 -2.55 -2.22 7.14
N SER A 364 -2.97 -3.36 7.68
CA SER A 364 -2.61 -3.86 9.01
C SER A 364 -1.42 -4.81 8.99
N PHE A 365 -0.55 -4.75 7.98
CA PHE A 365 0.55 -5.71 7.85
C PHE A 365 1.72 -5.47 8.81
N LEU A 366 2.05 -4.21 9.08
CA LEU A 366 3.14 -3.83 9.99
C LEU A 366 3.11 -4.52 11.37
N PRO A 367 1.98 -4.59 12.11
CA PRO A 367 1.96 -5.25 13.42
C PRO A 367 2.37 -6.72 13.34
N PHE A 368 2.12 -7.43 12.24
CA PHE A 368 2.59 -8.82 12.06
C PHE A 368 4.10 -8.89 11.83
N LEU A 369 4.68 -7.94 11.10
CA LEU A 369 6.13 -7.85 10.94
C LEU A 369 6.82 -7.58 12.28
N PHE A 370 6.28 -6.64 13.07
CA PHE A 370 6.77 -6.36 14.42
C PHE A 370 6.62 -7.56 15.36
N ALA A 371 5.47 -8.25 15.33
CA ALA A 371 5.24 -9.44 16.14
C ALA A 371 6.25 -10.55 15.80
N MET A 372 6.46 -10.81 14.51
CA MET A 372 7.47 -11.77 14.09
C MET A 372 8.89 -11.37 14.52
N GLU A 373 9.23 -10.08 14.46
CA GLU A 373 10.54 -9.59 14.90
C GLU A 373 10.75 -9.79 16.40
N TYR A 374 9.76 -9.43 17.22
CA TYR A 374 9.80 -9.67 18.66
C TYR A 374 9.88 -11.17 18.98
N SER A 375 9.07 -12.00 18.30
CA SER A 375 9.06 -13.44 18.48
C SER A 375 10.46 -14.03 18.27
N LYS A 376 11.17 -13.60 17.20
CA LYS A 376 12.54 -14.03 16.90
C LYS A 376 13.56 -13.45 17.88
N ARG A 377 13.55 -12.13 18.11
CA ARG A 377 14.53 -11.44 18.97
C ARG A 377 14.54 -12.01 20.38
N TYR A 378 13.38 -12.38 20.90
CA TYR A 378 13.22 -12.91 22.26
C TYR A 378 13.03 -14.43 22.32
N ASN A 379 13.19 -15.14 21.19
CA ASN A 379 13.02 -16.59 21.09
C ASN A 379 11.74 -17.12 21.77
N LEU A 380 10.61 -16.43 21.56
CA LEU A 380 9.34 -16.76 22.24
C LEU A 380 8.78 -18.13 21.85
N LEU A 381 9.20 -18.64 20.69
CA LEU A 381 8.80 -19.93 20.16
C LEU A 381 10.04 -20.80 20.01
N SER A 382 9.95 -22.07 20.41
CA SER A 382 10.99 -23.05 20.07
C SER A 382 11.12 -23.15 18.55
N SER A 383 12.32 -23.48 18.07
CA SER A 383 12.59 -23.59 16.63
C SER A 383 11.61 -24.54 15.93
N SER A 384 11.24 -25.65 16.57
CA SER A 384 10.26 -26.61 16.05
C SER A 384 8.85 -26.04 15.92
N ARG A 385 8.37 -25.29 16.92
CA ARG A 385 7.04 -24.65 16.90
C ARG A 385 7.00 -23.53 15.87
N CYS A 386 8.07 -22.75 15.75
CA CYS A 386 8.20 -21.71 14.73
C CYS A 386 8.12 -22.31 13.31
N VAL A 387 8.91 -23.35 13.03
CA VAL A 387 8.87 -24.07 11.74
C VAL A 387 7.48 -24.62 11.45
N LEU A 388 6.83 -25.27 12.44
CA LEU A 388 5.48 -25.81 12.27
C LEU A 388 4.47 -24.72 11.92
N LEU A 389 4.47 -23.58 12.62
CA LEU A 389 3.54 -22.49 12.36
C LEU A 389 3.71 -21.91 10.95
N HIS A 390 4.95 -21.75 10.47
CA HIS A 390 5.20 -21.26 9.12
C HIS A 390 4.82 -22.27 8.04
N ILE A 391 5.06 -23.57 8.27
CA ILE A 391 4.57 -24.63 7.37
C ILE A 391 3.04 -24.62 7.31
N LEU A 392 2.36 -24.57 8.46
CA LEU A 392 0.90 -24.49 8.51
C LEU A 392 0.37 -23.26 7.77
N ASN A 393 1.02 -22.11 7.93
CA ASN A 393 0.64 -20.88 7.26
C ASN A 393 0.78 -20.96 5.72
N ILE A 394 1.77 -21.71 5.22
CA ILE A 394 1.98 -21.96 3.80
C ILE A 394 0.96 -22.97 3.26
N ILE A 395 0.64 -24.02 4.02
CA ILE A 395 -0.30 -25.07 3.58
C ILE A 395 -1.74 -24.56 3.57
N ILE A 396 -2.14 -23.77 4.57
CA ILE A 396 -3.47 -23.16 4.60
C ILE A 396 -3.57 -22.23 3.39
N PRO A 397 -4.51 -22.43 2.46
CA PRO A 397 -4.59 -21.62 1.24
C PRO A 397 -4.95 -20.18 1.58
N SER A 398 -4.40 -19.26 0.81
CA SER A 398 -4.87 -17.89 0.79
C SER A 398 -6.16 -17.83 0.00
N VAL A 399 -7.13 -17.08 0.50
CA VAL A 399 -8.38 -16.82 -0.20
C VAL A 399 -8.62 -15.32 -0.19
N TYR A 400 -9.29 -14.85 -1.22
CA TYR A 400 -9.81 -13.50 -1.26
C TYR A 400 -11.25 -13.51 -0.75
N VAL A 401 -11.48 -12.72 0.28
CA VAL A 401 -12.80 -12.40 0.80
C VAL A 401 -13.06 -10.94 0.47
N GLY A 402 -13.90 -10.72 -0.53
CA GLY A 402 -14.23 -9.38 -0.99
C GLY A 402 -15.27 -9.40 -2.10
N LEU A 403 -16.04 -8.32 -2.20
CA LEU A 403 -17.11 -8.10 -3.17
C LEU A 403 -18.25 -9.16 -3.08
N ASN A 404 -19.31 -8.98 -3.88
CA ASN A 404 -20.44 -9.92 -4.01
C ASN A 404 -20.04 -11.37 -4.41
N SER A 405 -18.76 -11.61 -4.71
CA SER A 405 -18.17 -12.89 -5.07
C SER A 405 -17.97 -13.86 -3.90
N GLY A 406 -18.05 -13.40 -2.65
CA GLY A 406 -17.87 -14.27 -1.49
C GLY A 406 -16.40 -14.68 -1.29
N ILE A 407 -16.15 -15.98 -1.09
CA ILE A 407 -14.81 -16.53 -0.88
C ILE A 407 -14.27 -17.03 -2.23
N VAL A 408 -13.18 -16.43 -2.70
CA VAL A 408 -12.50 -16.81 -3.94
C VAL A 408 -11.17 -17.46 -3.61
N PHE A 409 -10.98 -18.69 -4.06
CA PHE A 409 -9.71 -19.42 -3.91
C PHE A 409 -8.70 -18.98 -4.96
N PHE A 410 -7.43 -18.96 -4.56
CA PHE A 410 -6.35 -18.56 -5.45
C PHE A 410 -5.99 -19.70 -6.38
N ASP A 411 -5.90 -19.42 -7.68
CA ASP A 411 -5.50 -20.38 -8.71
C ASP A 411 -4.11 -20.96 -8.42
N GLY A 412 -3.81 -22.15 -8.95
CA GLY A 412 -2.54 -22.85 -8.71
C GLY A 412 -2.64 -24.00 -7.71
N VAL A 413 -1.56 -24.28 -6.97
CA VAL A 413 -1.54 -25.40 -6.00
C VAL A 413 -2.63 -25.23 -4.94
N TYR A 414 -2.92 -24.00 -4.51
CA TYR A 414 -4.01 -23.74 -3.55
C TYR A 414 -5.39 -24.14 -4.07
N GLN A 415 -5.68 -23.89 -5.35
CA GLN A 415 -6.93 -24.34 -5.97
C GLN A 415 -7.00 -25.86 -6.10
N LEU A 416 -5.91 -26.51 -6.51
CA LEU A 416 -5.85 -27.98 -6.64
C LEU A 416 -6.05 -28.69 -5.29
N LEU A 417 -5.43 -28.17 -4.24
CA LEU A 417 -5.62 -28.67 -2.87
C LEU A 417 -7.07 -28.57 -2.43
N TYR A 418 -7.81 -27.54 -2.83
CA TYR A 418 -9.20 -27.38 -2.41
C TYR A 418 -10.19 -28.20 -3.24
N GLN A 419 -10.01 -28.24 -4.57
CA GLN A 419 -10.83 -29.06 -5.46
C GLN A 419 -10.73 -30.56 -5.12
N GLY A 420 -9.58 -31.02 -4.65
CA GLY A 420 -9.39 -32.40 -4.19
C GLY A 420 -10.04 -32.74 -2.82
N PHE A 421 -10.30 -31.75 -1.97
CA PHE A 421 -10.78 -31.95 -0.59
C PHE A 421 -12.28 -31.65 -0.38
N PHE A 422 -12.88 -30.75 -1.17
CA PHE A 422 -14.27 -30.30 -0.96
C PHE A 422 -15.25 -30.67 -2.08
N PHE A 423 -14.75 -31.16 -3.24
CA PHE A 423 -15.58 -31.61 -4.36
C PHE A 423 -15.46 -33.12 -4.63
N LYS A 424 -15.26 -33.92 -3.57
CA LYS A 424 -15.48 -35.37 -3.60
C LYS A 424 -16.68 -35.74 -2.75
#